data_AF-X1D7F7-F1
#
_entry.id   AF-X1D7F7-F1
#
_cell.length_a   1.000
_cell.length_b   1.000
_cell.length_c   1.000
_cell.angle_alpha   90.00
_cell.angle_beta   90.00
_cell.angle_gamma   90.00
#
_symmetry.space_group_name_H-M   'P 1'
#
loop_
_entity.id
_entity.type
_entity.pdbx_description
1 polymer ?
#
loop_
_entity_poly.entity_id
_entity_poly.type
_entity_poly.pdbx_seq_one_letter_code
_entity_poly.pdbx_strand_id
1 'polypeptide(L)'
;LTGMTVEEFFFDIPKAYKATKKVWDMFGGFDLYSGGSPIFGYYAPIPNSHSMMYFDWTLPKGNTPEQMHEKEIMKREDYDLVIKKGFKPFIKRPEVQKDFVKCLLETSKLDTREWLKEMDVMPLAEAFIEPPVDMISFLRSFNKFLMDVVEIPDKVITACEATEKELLRTLDPQFKSAKREGVMQMCLFGFSRIATNHISPKKFDLFWPHIKRISEYIIKNGFIVQYHIDNDYTDVLEYFTEFPKGKIMFHLDMTDIFKAKEILGDRACLMGNVPPQITGRGTPHDVENIA
;
A
#
# COMPACT_ATOMS: atom_id res chain seq x y z
N LEU A 1 23.29 -8.03 -3.82
CA LEU A 1 23.19 -9.51 -3.94
C LEU A 1 23.38 -10.00 -5.36
N THR A 2 22.67 -9.43 -6.34
CA THR A 2 22.76 -9.88 -7.75
C THR A 2 23.74 -9.10 -8.62
N GLY A 3 24.29 -7.99 -8.10
CA GLY A 3 25.13 -7.04 -8.86
C GLY A 3 24.34 -6.03 -9.69
N MET A 4 23.01 -6.12 -9.66
CA MET A 4 22.09 -5.20 -10.31
C MET A 4 22.00 -3.87 -9.57
N THR A 5 21.85 -2.76 -10.32
CA THR A 5 21.58 -1.46 -9.71
C THR A 5 20.09 -1.30 -9.36
N VAL A 6 19.76 -0.36 -8.47
CA VAL A 6 18.35 -0.04 -8.15
C VAL A 6 17.60 0.40 -9.41
N GLU A 7 18.23 1.22 -10.26
CA GLU A 7 17.70 1.66 -11.55
C GLU A 7 17.38 0.47 -12.48
N GLU A 8 18.28 -0.50 -12.61
CA GLU A 8 18.03 -1.69 -13.43
C GLU A 8 16.88 -2.54 -12.86
N PHE A 9 16.81 -2.69 -11.53
CA PHE A 9 15.72 -3.40 -10.88
C PHE A 9 14.37 -2.69 -11.09
N PHE A 10 14.38 -1.36 -11.13
CA PHE A 10 13.19 -0.57 -11.40
C PHE A 10 12.75 -0.66 -12.85
N PHE A 11 13.63 -0.48 -13.83
CA PHE A 11 13.20 -0.26 -15.21
C PHE A 11 13.30 -1.48 -16.13
N ASP A 12 14.14 -2.48 -15.82
CA ASP A 12 14.28 -3.69 -16.62
C ASP A 12 13.44 -4.82 -16.00
N ILE A 13 12.15 -4.88 -16.34
CA ILE A 13 11.17 -5.82 -15.77
C ILE A 13 11.63 -7.29 -15.87
N PRO A 14 12.06 -7.80 -17.05
CA PRO A 14 12.56 -9.18 -17.15
C PRO A 14 13.81 -9.44 -16.31
N LYS A 15 14.75 -8.48 -16.26
CA LYS A 15 15.97 -8.63 -15.47
C LYS A 15 15.64 -8.59 -13.97
N ALA A 16 14.79 -7.68 -13.52
CA ALA A 16 14.30 -7.58 -12.15
C ALA A 16 13.65 -8.89 -11.70
N TYR A 17 12.78 -9.47 -12.52
CA TYR A 17 12.17 -10.77 -12.25
C TYR A 17 13.19 -11.91 -12.09
N LYS A 18 14.18 -12.00 -12.98
CA LYS A 18 15.28 -12.97 -12.86
C LYS A 18 16.11 -12.73 -11.59
N ALA A 19 16.34 -11.47 -11.24
CA ALA A 19 17.04 -11.11 -10.01
C ALA A 19 16.24 -11.54 -8.76
N THR A 20 14.92 -11.36 -8.75
CA THR A 20 14.07 -11.84 -7.65
C THR A 20 14.16 -13.35 -7.51
N LYS A 21 14.04 -14.13 -8.60
CA LYS A 21 14.21 -15.60 -8.57
C LYS A 21 15.60 -16.00 -8.04
N LYS A 22 16.66 -15.34 -8.50
CA LYS A 22 18.01 -15.62 -8.01
C LYS A 22 18.15 -15.35 -6.51
N VAL A 23 17.61 -14.23 -6.02
CA VAL A 23 17.64 -13.90 -4.59
C VAL A 23 16.81 -14.92 -3.79
N TRP A 24 15.66 -15.34 -4.32
CA TRP A 24 14.85 -16.41 -3.76
C TRP A 24 15.69 -17.67 -3.50
N ASP A 25 16.36 -18.18 -4.53
CA ASP A 25 17.18 -19.39 -4.44
C ASP A 25 18.37 -19.23 -3.47
N MET A 26 18.98 -18.04 -3.42
CA MET A 26 20.11 -17.75 -2.53
C MET A 26 19.78 -17.92 -1.05
N PHE A 27 18.54 -17.64 -0.65
CA PHE A 27 18.09 -17.74 0.74
C PHE A 27 17.28 -19.01 1.02
N GLY A 28 17.17 -19.93 0.05
CA GLY A 28 16.40 -21.16 0.19
C GLY A 28 14.88 -20.96 0.06
N GLY A 29 14.46 -19.81 -0.49
CA GLY A 29 13.07 -19.41 -0.65
C GLY A 29 12.53 -18.54 0.48
N PHE A 30 11.29 -18.07 0.29
CA PHE A 30 10.53 -17.28 1.25
C PHE A 30 9.08 -17.76 1.26
N ASP A 31 8.32 -17.46 2.31
CA ASP A 31 6.89 -17.82 2.39
C ASP A 31 5.98 -16.90 1.57
N LEU A 32 6.54 -15.81 1.01
CA LEU A 32 5.79 -14.78 0.31
C LEU A 32 6.63 -14.16 -0.81
N TYR A 33 6.05 -14.06 -2.00
CA TYR A 33 6.65 -13.39 -3.15
C TYR A 33 6.34 -11.89 -3.15
N SER A 34 7.34 -11.07 -2.84
CA SER A 34 7.23 -9.60 -2.77
C SER A 34 7.12 -8.89 -4.12
N GLY A 35 7.21 -9.61 -5.24
CA GLY A 35 7.12 -9.04 -6.59
C GLY A 35 8.47 -8.85 -7.30
N GLY A 36 8.39 -8.33 -8.52
CA GLY A 36 9.53 -7.94 -9.35
C GLY A 36 9.74 -6.42 -9.31
N SER A 37 9.94 -5.83 -10.48
CA SER A 37 10.08 -4.38 -10.62
C SER A 37 8.86 -3.63 -10.02
N PRO A 38 9.09 -2.60 -9.19
CA PRO A 38 8.03 -1.78 -8.60
C PRO A 38 7.48 -0.70 -9.55
N ILE A 39 8.10 -0.47 -10.72
CA ILE A 39 7.74 0.64 -11.63
C ILE A 39 6.26 0.61 -12.05
N PHE A 40 5.65 -0.57 -12.06
CA PHE A 40 4.23 -0.74 -12.34
C PHE A 40 3.34 0.13 -11.45
N GLY A 41 3.65 0.23 -10.15
CA GLY A 41 2.91 1.06 -9.19
C GLY A 41 3.02 2.56 -9.51
N TYR A 42 4.19 3.00 -9.99
CA TYR A 42 4.45 4.41 -10.34
C TYR A 42 3.73 4.85 -11.60
N TYR A 43 3.52 3.93 -12.54
CA TYR A 43 2.78 4.22 -13.77
C TYR A 43 1.29 3.93 -13.65
N ALA A 44 0.85 3.23 -12.60
CA ALA A 44 -0.54 2.85 -12.42
C ALA A 44 -1.47 4.08 -12.51
N PRO A 45 -2.49 4.07 -13.39
CA PRO A 45 -3.40 5.18 -13.58
C PRO A 45 -4.52 5.16 -12.53
N ILE A 46 -4.15 4.96 -11.26
CA ILE A 46 -5.06 4.96 -10.13
C ILE A 46 -4.61 6.02 -9.12
N PRO A 47 -5.53 6.63 -8.36
CA PRO A 47 -5.15 7.56 -7.31
C PRO A 47 -4.53 6.77 -6.15
N ASN A 48 -3.20 6.76 -6.10
CA ASN A 48 -2.38 6.23 -5.00
C ASN A 48 -1.10 7.07 -4.83
N SER A 49 -0.44 6.94 -3.69
CA SER A 49 0.79 7.66 -3.32
C SER A 49 1.96 7.47 -4.29
N HIS A 50 2.06 6.30 -4.92
CA HIS A 50 3.14 5.95 -5.85
C HIS A 50 2.93 6.54 -7.24
N SER A 51 1.69 6.90 -7.62
CA SER A 51 1.33 7.24 -8.98
C SER A 51 1.93 8.58 -9.41
N MET A 52 2.85 8.50 -10.38
CA MET A 52 3.46 9.66 -11.02
C MET A 52 2.47 10.49 -11.84
N MET A 53 1.26 9.95 -12.08
CA MET A 53 0.16 10.68 -12.69
C MET A 53 -0.29 11.85 -11.79
N TYR A 54 -0.20 11.69 -10.47
CA TYR A 54 -0.60 12.69 -9.48
C TYR A 54 0.61 13.36 -8.82
N PHE A 55 1.62 12.59 -8.47
CA PHE A 55 2.71 13.04 -7.59
C PHE A 55 4.05 13.19 -8.30
N ASP A 56 4.89 14.07 -7.77
CA ASP A 56 6.23 14.31 -8.28
C ASP A 56 7.20 13.31 -7.66
N TRP A 57 7.66 12.35 -8.46
CA TRP A 57 8.67 11.38 -8.04
C TRP A 57 9.98 11.59 -8.79
N THR A 58 11.09 11.56 -8.07
CA THR A 58 12.39 11.24 -8.66
C THR A 58 12.52 9.73 -8.63
N LEU A 59 12.58 9.12 -9.82
CA LEU A 59 12.83 7.69 -9.95
C LEU A 59 14.32 7.37 -9.79
N PRO A 60 14.68 6.11 -9.54
CA PRO A 60 16.05 5.73 -9.25
C PRO A 60 17.03 6.03 -10.38
N LYS A 61 18.27 6.33 -9.99
CA LYS A 61 19.42 6.47 -10.89
C LYS A 61 20.63 5.80 -10.26
N GLY A 62 21.23 4.83 -10.94
CA GLY A 62 22.21 3.93 -10.34
C GLY A 62 21.63 3.23 -9.10
N ASN A 63 22.25 3.48 -7.94
CA ASN A 63 21.81 2.92 -6.65
C ASN A 63 21.11 3.93 -5.74
N THR A 64 20.79 5.13 -6.25
CA THR A 64 19.99 6.09 -5.50
C THR A 64 18.53 5.65 -5.56
N PRO A 65 17.84 5.45 -4.42
CA PRO A 65 16.44 5.07 -4.40
C PRO A 65 15.54 6.20 -4.89
N GLU A 66 14.31 5.85 -5.21
CA GLU A 66 13.26 6.79 -5.55
C GLU A 66 12.90 7.68 -4.35
N GLN A 67 12.39 8.88 -4.66
CA GLN A 67 11.95 9.83 -3.64
C GLN A 67 10.74 10.60 -4.14
N MET A 68 9.67 10.62 -3.33
CA MET A 68 8.54 11.51 -3.55
C MET A 68 8.92 12.92 -3.09
N HIS A 69 8.66 13.91 -3.95
CA HIS A 69 8.74 15.32 -3.63
C HIS A 69 7.35 15.82 -3.24
N GLU A 70 7.01 15.61 -1.97
CA GLU A 70 5.71 16.02 -1.46
C GLU A 70 5.55 17.54 -1.52
N LYS A 71 4.44 18.00 -2.10
CA LYS A 71 4.11 19.41 -2.29
C LYS A 71 2.63 19.63 -2.03
N GLU A 72 2.26 20.85 -1.65
CA GLU A 72 0.88 21.30 -1.60
C GLU A 72 0.34 21.44 -3.03
N ILE A 73 -0.27 20.37 -3.56
CA ILE A 73 -0.91 20.33 -4.88
C ILE A 73 -2.35 20.85 -4.79
N MET A 74 -3.03 20.50 -3.70
CA MET A 74 -4.40 20.89 -3.37
C MET A 74 -4.37 21.95 -2.25
N LYS A 75 -5.12 23.03 -2.43
CA LYS A 75 -5.34 24.06 -1.40
C LYS A 75 -6.63 23.78 -0.62
N ARG A 76 -6.86 24.54 0.47
CA ARG A 76 -8.06 24.39 1.30
C ARG A 76 -9.35 24.72 0.54
N GLU A 77 -9.29 25.60 -0.45
CA GLU A 77 -10.43 25.95 -1.30
C GLU A 77 -10.79 24.80 -2.27
N ASP A 78 -9.83 23.92 -2.57
CA ASP A 78 -10.01 22.82 -3.52
C ASP A 78 -10.74 21.60 -2.92
N TYR A 79 -11.07 21.59 -1.63
CA TYR A 79 -11.92 20.52 -1.06
C TYR A 79 -13.26 20.42 -1.79
N ASP A 80 -13.86 21.54 -2.18
CA ASP A 80 -15.13 21.54 -2.93
C ASP A 80 -14.94 20.98 -4.35
N LEU A 81 -13.74 21.15 -4.91
CA LEU A 81 -13.36 20.55 -6.19
C LEU A 81 -13.23 19.03 -6.06
N VAL A 82 -12.58 18.53 -5.00
CA VAL A 82 -12.49 17.09 -4.68
C VAL A 82 -13.87 16.50 -4.48
N ILE A 83 -14.71 17.12 -3.66
CA ILE A 83 -16.09 16.66 -3.39
C ILE A 83 -16.90 16.54 -4.69
N LYS A 84 -16.76 17.51 -5.60
CA LYS A 84 -17.57 17.55 -6.83
C LYS A 84 -17.02 16.70 -7.97
N LYS A 85 -15.71 16.61 -8.12
CA LYS A 85 -15.05 16.05 -9.32
C LYS A 85 -14.10 14.89 -9.03
N GLY A 86 -13.94 14.51 -7.77
CA GLY A 86 -13.01 13.48 -7.34
C GLY A 86 -11.55 13.89 -7.53
N PHE A 87 -10.67 12.91 -7.74
CA PHE A 87 -9.24 13.17 -7.89
C PHE A 87 -8.83 13.56 -9.32
N LYS A 88 -9.69 13.33 -10.32
CA LYS A 88 -9.40 13.63 -11.74
C LYS A 88 -8.81 15.03 -12.01
N PRO A 89 -9.26 16.13 -11.39
CA PRO A 89 -8.68 17.46 -11.63
C PRO A 89 -7.20 17.59 -11.26
N PHE A 90 -6.67 16.67 -10.45
CA PHE A 90 -5.29 16.66 -9.96
C PHE A 90 -4.36 15.75 -10.77
N ILE A 91 -4.83 15.18 -11.90
CA ILE A 91 -3.96 14.47 -12.84
C ILE A 91 -3.01 15.46 -13.50
N LYS A 92 -1.71 15.29 -13.28
CA LYS A 92 -0.63 16.14 -13.81
C LYS A 92 0.11 15.53 -15.01
N ARG A 93 0.20 14.20 -15.05
CA ARG A 93 0.96 13.46 -16.08
C ARG A 93 0.14 12.34 -16.73
N PRO A 94 -0.89 12.66 -17.53
CA PRO A 94 -1.70 11.65 -18.20
C PRO A 94 -0.91 10.79 -19.20
N GLU A 95 0.20 11.28 -19.73
CA GLU A 95 1.07 10.58 -20.68
C GLU A 95 1.69 9.29 -20.12
N VAL A 96 1.88 9.22 -18.79
CA VAL A 96 2.44 8.05 -18.07
C VAL A 96 1.58 6.79 -18.29
N GLN A 97 0.31 6.94 -18.66
CA GLN A 97 -0.56 5.82 -19.00
C GLN A 97 0.01 4.93 -20.13
N LYS A 98 0.79 5.49 -21.07
CA LYS A 98 1.44 4.71 -22.13
C LYS A 98 2.52 3.79 -21.56
N ASP A 99 3.28 4.27 -20.59
CA ASP A 99 4.31 3.51 -19.91
C ASP A 99 3.70 2.38 -19.07
N PHE A 100 2.56 2.64 -18.42
CA PHE A 100 1.78 1.59 -17.74
C PHE A 100 1.40 0.45 -18.67
N VAL A 101 0.87 0.77 -19.86
CA VAL A 101 0.50 -0.25 -20.86
C VAL A 101 1.73 -1.04 -21.31
N LYS A 102 2.88 -0.38 -21.50
CA LYS A 102 4.14 -1.06 -21.82
C LYS A 102 4.55 -2.03 -20.70
N CYS A 103 4.55 -1.59 -19.44
CA CYS A 103 4.90 -2.42 -18.29
C CYS A 103 3.94 -3.62 -18.16
N LEU A 104 2.64 -3.42 -18.39
CA LEU A 104 1.66 -4.50 -18.39
C LEU A 104 1.97 -5.55 -19.46
N LEU A 105 2.32 -5.12 -20.68
CA LEU A 105 2.68 -6.00 -21.79
C LEU A 105 4.01 -6.73 -21.58
N GLU A 106 4.97 -6.14 -20.87
CA GLU A 106 6.22 -6.81 -20.52
C GLU A 106 6.01 -7.82 -19.39
N THR A 107 5.24 -7.44 -18.37
CA THR A 107 4.89 -8.32 -17.24
C THR A 107 4.07 -9.52 -17.69
N SER A 108 3.17 -9.36 -18.66
CA SER A 108 2.33 -10.47 -19.19
C SER A 108 3.11 -11.54 -19.96
N LYS A 109 4.38 -11.27 -20.32
CA LYS A 109 5.27 -12.24 -20.97
C LYS A 109 6.05 -13.09 -19.97
N LEU A 110 5.99 -12.76 -18.68
CA LEU A 110 6.68 -13.51 -17.63
C LEU A 110 5.85 -14.72 -17.21
N ASP A 111 6.55 -15.79 -16.83
CA ASP A 111 6.00 -17.03 -16.27
C ASP A 111 5.69 -16.91 -14.76
N THR A 112 5.46 -15.70 -14.24
CA THR A 112 5.35 -15.46 -12.80
C THR A 112 4.27 -16.33 -12.16
N ARG A 113 3.14 -16.52 -12.83
CA ARG A 113 2.01 -17.30 -12.28
C ARG A 113 2.34 -18.78 -12.20
N GLU A 114 2.94 -19.31 -13.26
CA GLU A 114 3.38 -20.70 -13.37
C GLU A 114 4.47 -20.97 -12.33
N TRP A 115 5.46 -20.09 -12.22
CA TRP A 115 6.52 -20.21 -11.23
C TRP A 115 6.01 -20.16 -9.79
N LEU A 116 5.10 -19.23 -9.46
CA LEU A 116 4.48 -19.17 -8.13
C LEU A 116 3.73 -20.47 -7.78
N LYS A 117 3.07 -21.08 -8.76
CA LYS A 117 2.39 -22.37 -8.59
C LYS A 117 3.38 -23.51 -8.40
N GLU A 118 4.48 -23.53 -9.14
CA GLU A 118 5.53 -24.55 -9.01
C GLU A 118 6.23 -24.48 -7.66
N MET A 119 6.46 -23.28 -7.15
CA MET A 119 7.10 -23.04 -5.85
C MET A 119 6.13 -23.14 -4.67
N ASP A 120 4.83 -23.35 -4.93
CA ASP A 120 3.75 -23.34 -3.93
C ASP A 120 3.77 -22.10 -3.02
N VAL A 121 3.93 -20.91 -3.65
CA VAL A 121 4.06 -19.65 -2.93
C VAL A 121 3.11 -18.59 -3.45
N MET A 122 2.67 -17.71 -2.55
CA MET A 122 1.70 -16.66 -2.85
C MET A 122 2.40 -15.32 -3.08
N PRO A 123 1.86 -14.43 -3.94
CA PRO A 123 2.32 -13.05 -3.99
C PRO A 123 1.89 -12.28 -2.74
N LEU A 124 2.62 -11.20 -2.43
CA LEU A 124 2.33 -10.29 -1.32
C LEU A 124 0.87 -9.83 -1.31
N ALA A 125 0.35 -9.45 -2.48
CA ALA A 125 -1.05 -9.12 -2.69
C ALA A 125 -1.43 -9.23 -4.16
N GLU A 126 -2.74 -9.33 -4.41
CA GLU A 126 -3.34 -9.42 -5.75
C GLU A 126 -4.07 -8.15 -6.18
N ALA A 127 -4.45 -7.34 -5.20
CA ALA A 127 -5.08 -6.06 -5.37
C ALA A 127 -4.52 -5.10 -4.32
N PHE A 128 -4.57 -3.81 -4.61
CA PHE A 128 -4.11 -2.78 -3.70
C PHE A 128 -5.02 -1.55 -3.78
N ILE A 129 -5.18 -0.89 -2.63
CA ILE A 129 -5.95 0.35 -2.48
C ILE A 129 -5.38 1.15 -1.31
N GLU A 130 -5.46 2.46 -1.43
CA GLU A 130 -5.25 3.41 -0.33
C GLU A 130 -6.59 4.08 -0.01
N PRO A 131 -6.82 4.52 1.24
CA PRO A 131 -8.06 5.18 1.59
C PRO A 131 -8.09 6.61 1.01
N PRO A 132 -9.29 7.19 0.84
CA PRO A 132 -9.44 8.58 0.42
C PRO A 132 -8.59 9.58 1.22
N VAL A 133 -8.47 9.36 2.53
CA VAL A 133 -7.78 10.26 3.44
C VAL A 133 -6.28 10.37 3.15
N ASP A 134 -5.63 9.26 2.79
CA ASP A 134 -4.21 9.26 2.43
C ASP A 134 -4.02 10.06 1.14
N MET A 135 -4.83 9.79 0.11
CA MET A 135 -4.78 10.54 -1.16
C MET A 135 -4.99 12.04 -0.95
N ILE A 136 -5.95 12.43 -0.12
CA ILE A 136 -6.17 13.85 0.25
C ILE A 136 -4.94 14.40 0.96
N SER A 137 -4.36 13.67 1.92
CA SER A 137 -3.14 14.09 2.62
C SER A 137 -1.97 14.31 1.66
N PHE A 138 -1.70 13.38 0.75
CA PHE A 138 -0.62 13.51 -0.25
C PHE A 138 -0.84 14.71 -1.18
N LEU A 139 -2.09 14.99 -1.58
CA LEU A 139 -2.42 16.17 -2.40
C LEU A 139 -2.30 17.47 -1.60
N ARG A 140 -2.74 17.48 -0.35
CA ARG A 140 -2.77 18.65 0.53
C ARG A 140 -1.40 19.00 1.10
N SER A 141 -0.47 18.05 1.12
CA SER A 141 0.73 17.95 1.97
C SER A 141 0.40 17.61 3.42
N PHE A 142 1.23 16.77 4.02
CA PHE A 142 0.99 16.18 5.32
C PHE A 142 0.77 17.21 6.43
N ASN A 143 1.67 18.20 6.55
CA ASN A 143 1.54 19.24 7.59
C ASN A 143 0.24 20.04 7.45
N LYS A 144 -0.16 20.39 6.22
CA LYS A 144 -1.38 21.15 5.99
C LYS A 144 -2.63 20.29 6.21
N PHE A 145 -2.57 19.02 5.82
CA PHE A 145 -3.61 18.04 6.08
C PHE A 145 -3.86 17.88 7.58
N LEU A 146 -2.82 17.71 8.40
CA LEU A 146 -2.97 17.60 9.85
C LEU A 146 -3.67 18.83 10.45
N MET A 147 -3.36 20.04 9.97
CA MET A 147 -4.08 21.26 10.37
C MET A 147 -5.55 21.22 9.94
N ASP A 148 -5.86 20.73 8.74
CA ASP A 148 -7.24 20.60 8.26
C ASP A 148 -8.06 19.57 9.08
N VAL A 149 -7.44 18.47 9.52
CA VAL A 149 -8.09 17.48 10.42
C VAL A 149 -8.49 18.11 11.76
N VAL A 150 -7.76 19.14 12.21
CA VAL A 150 -8.09 19.90 13.42
C VAL A 150 -9.14 20.97 13.13
N GLU A 151 -8.93 21.79 12.10
CA GLU A 151 -9.68 23.02 11.87
C GLU A 151 -10.98 22.84 11.08
N ILE A 152 -11.01 21.91 10.13
CA ILE A 152 -12.15 21.66 9.22
C ILE A 152 -12.47 20.16 9.05
N PRO A 153 -12.49 19.35 10.13
CA PRO A 153 -12.64 17.89 10.04
C PRO A 153 -13.83 17.46 9.19
N ASP A 154 -14.99 18.09 9.34
CA ASP A 154 -16.21 17.74 8.61
C ASP A 154 -16.03 17.88 7.09
N LYS A 155 -15.26 18.89 6.64
CA LYS A 155 -14.97 19.09 5.21
C LYS A 155 -14.00 18.02 4.69
N VAL A 156 -13.02 17.62 5.50
CA VAL A 156 -12.10 16.52 5.17
C VAL A 156 -12.88 15.21 5.03
N ILE A 157 -13.77 14.90 5.98
CA ILE A 157 -14.60 13.69 5.93
C ILE A 157 -15.54 13.70 4.73
N THR A 158 -16.21 14.82 4.46
CA THR A 158 -17.09 14.95 3.28
C THR A 158 -16.32 14.67 1.97
N ALA A 159 -15.07 15.14 1.87
CA ALA A 159 -14.23 14.83 0.70
C ALA A 159 -13.81 13.36 0.62
N CYS A 160 -13.52 12.71 1.76
CA CYS A 160 -13.25 11.28 1.82
C CYS A 160 -14.47 10.47 1.32
N GLU A 161 -15.67 10.78 1.80
CA GLU A 161 -16.90 10.10 1.43
C GLU A 161 -17.25 10.28 -0.05
N ALA A 162 -17.03 11.48 -0.58
CA ALA A 162 -17.29 11.79 -1.99
C ALA A 162 -16.36 11.00 -2.95
N THR A 163 -15.17 10.63 -2.51
CA THR A 163 -14.14 9.95 -3.32
C THR A 163 -14.04 8.44 -3.06
N GLU A 164 -14.68 7.93 -2.01
CA GLU A 164 -14.68 6.49 -1.66
C GLU A 164 -15.11 5.62 -2.85
N LYS A 165 -16.21 5.97 -3.52
CA LYS A 165 -16.71 5.21 -4.68
C LYS A 165 -15.76 5.26 -5.88
N GLU A 166 -15.02 6.35 -6.05
CA GLU A 166 -13.99 6.45 -7.10
C GLU A 166 -12.87 5.44 -6.84
N LEU A 167 -12.37 5.39 -5.60
CA LEU A 167 -11.31 4.46 -5.22
C LEU A 167 -11.78 2.99 -5.23
N LEU A 168 -12.98 2.68 -4.75
CA LEU A 168 -13.51 1.31 -4.79
C LEU A 168 -13.63 0.76 -6.21
N ARG A 169 -13.96 1.60 -7.21
CA ARG A 169 -14.02 1.19 -8.63
C ARG A 169 -12.66 0.76 -9.17
N THR A 170 -11.56 1.21 -8.56
CA THR A 170 -10.21 0.77 -8.97
C THR A 170 -9.97 -0.71 -8.61
N LEU A 171 -10.71 -1.27 -7.65
CA LEU A 171 -10.59 -2.67 -7.24
C LEU A 171 -11.26 -3.64 -8.21
N ASP A 172 -12.34 -3.24 -8.89
CA ASP A 172 -13.09 -4.13 -9.80
C ASP A 172 -12.20 -4.82 -10.86
N PRO A 173 -11.36 -4.11 -11.63
CA PRO A 173 -10.45 -4.76 -12.58
C PRO A 173 -9.37 -5.60 -11.89
N GLN A 174 -8.89 -5.17 -10.71
CA GLN A 174 -7.89 -5.91 -9.93
C GLN A 174 -8.46 -7.26 -9.46
N PHE A 175 -9.63 -7.24 -8.82
CA PHE A 175 -10.34 -8.44 -8.38
C PHE A 175 -10.66 -9.39 -9.54
N LYS A 176 -11.07 -8.85 -10.69
CA LYS A 176 -11.32 -9.68 -11.88
C LYS A 176 -10.06 -10.37 -12.39
N SER A 177 -8.91 -9.71 -12.34
CA SER A 177 -7.62 -10.28 -12.75
C SER A 177 -7.05 -11.30 -11.75
N ALA A 178 -7.35 -11.09 -10.47
CA ALA A 178 -6.85 -11.84 -9.34
C ALA A 178 -7.60 -13.15 -9.06
N LYS A 179 -8.89 -13.23 -9.43
CA LYS A 179 -9.75 -14.37 -9.10
C LYS A 179 -9.19 -15.67 -9.67
N ARG A 180 -8.79 -16.56 -8.76
CA ARG A 180 -8.26 -17.90 -9.03
C ARG A 180 -8.93 -18.89 -8.09
N GLU A 181 -9.43 -20.00 -8.64
CA GLU A 181 -10.01 -21.06 -7.85
C GLU A 181 -8.93 -21.72 -6.97
N GLY A 182 -9.26 -21.97 -5.71
CA GLY A 182 -8.37 -22.65 -4.76
C GLY A 182 -7.18 -21.84 -4.24
N VAL A 183 -7.05 -20.55 -4.62
CA VAL A 183 -5.96 -19.69 -4.15
C VAL A 183 -6.50 -18.60 -3.23
N MET A 184 -5.85 -18.42 -2.08
CA MET A 184 -6.16 -17.32 -1.16
C MET A 184 -5.88 -15.98 -1.84
N GLN A 185 -6.87 -15.08 -1.79
CA GLN A 185 -6.80 -13.79 -2.47
C GLN A 185 -6.66 -12.67 -1.43
N MET A 186 -5.57 -11.92 -1.51
CA MET A 186 -5.27 -10.83 -0.58
C MET A 186 -5.37 -9.49 -1.31
N CYS A 187 -6.02 -8.52 -0.65
CA CYS A 187 -6.01 -7.13 -1.06
C CYS A 187 -5.20 -6.34 -0.05
N LEU A 188 -4.09 -5.76 -0.49
CA LEU A 188 -3.29 -4.84 0.31
C LEU A 188 -4.07 -3.54 0.46
N PHE A 189 -4.43 -3.22 1.71
CA PHE A 189 -5.05 -1.95 2.06
C PHE A 189 -4.03 -1.15 2.85
N GLY A 190 -3.35 -0.25 2.15
CA GLY A 190 -2.22 0.51 2.68
C GLY A 190 -2.63 1.90 3.16
N PHE A 191 -2.20 2.30 4.35
CA PHE A 191 -2.32 3.70 4.78
C PHE A 191 -1.35 4.07 5.91
N SER A 192 -0.94 5.34 5.88
CA SER A 192 0.15 5.88 6.71
C SER A 192 -0.21 7.20 7.39
N ARG A 193 -1.20 7.94 6.88
CA ARG A 193 -1.37 9.38 7.21
C ARG A 193 -2.22 9.65 8.44
N ILE A 194 -2.85 8.63 8.99
CA ILE A 194 -3.81 8.74 10.11
C ILE A 194 -3.43 7.87 11.31
N ALA A 195 -2.18 7.42 11.38
CA ALA A 195 -1.63 6.72 12.54
C ALA A 195 -1.76 7.52 13.84
N THR A 196 -1.81 6.83 14.98
CA THR A 196 -2.10 7.48 16.27
C THR A 196 -0.93 8.27 16.84
N ASN A 197 0.28 8.04 16.32
CA ASN A 197 1.43 8.91 16.53
C ASN A 197 1.39 10.20 15.68
N HIS A 198 0.41 10.35 14.79
CA HIS A 198 0.17 11.56 13.99
C HIS A 198 -1.11 12.31 14.40
N ILE A 199 -2.20 11.57 14.67
CA ILE A 199 -3.49 12.13 15.10
C ILE A 199 -3.97 11.42 16.36
N SER A 200 -4.79 12.07 17.19
CA SER A 200 -5.31 11.37 18.38
C SER A 200 -6.28 10.23 18.00
N PRO A 201 -6.46 9.20 18.84
CA PRO A 201 -7.46 8.15 18.61
C PRO A 201 -8.86 8.73 18.32
N LYS A 202 -9.28 9.76 19.06
CA LYS A 202 -10.54 10.49 18.81
C LYS A 202 -10.65 11.08 17.39
N LYS A 203 -9.55 11.46 16.76
CA LYS A 203 -9.54 11.92 15.36
C LYS A 203 -9.54 10.75 14.39
N PHE A 204 -8.93 9.62 14.74
CA PHE A 204 -9.05 8.36 13.99
C PHE A 204 -10.52 7.90 13.88
N ASP A 205 -11.34 8.10 14.92
CA ASP A 205 -12.79 7.79 14.90
C ASP A 205 -13.52 8.40 13.69
N LEU A 206 -13.09 9.58 13.25
CA LEU A 206 -13.70 10.29 12.12
C LEU A 206 -13.46 9.52 10.80
N PHE A 207 -12.34 8.82 10.70
CA PHE A 207 -11.89 8.11 9.51
C PHE A 207 -12.28 6.64 9.53
N TRP A 208 -12.44 6.03 10.71
CA TRP A 208 -12.78 4.61 10.80
C TRP A 208 -13.98 4.17 9.95
N PRO A 209 -15.12 4.90 9.87
CA PRO A 209 -16.27 4.46 9.08
C PRO A 209 -15.95 4.18 7.61
N HIS A 210 -15.06 4.96 6.98
CA HIS A 210 -14.70 4.74 5.57
C HIS A 210 -13.71 3.59 5.42
N ILE A 211 -12.73 3.46 6.32
CA ILE A 211 -11.77 2.33 6.37
C ILE A 211 -12.56 1.03 6.50
N LYS A 212 -13.55 1.03 7.40
CA LYS A 212 -14.44 -0.11 7.61
C LYS A 212 -15.21 -0.48 6.35
N ARG A 213 -15.87 0.48 5.67
CA ARG A 213 -16.61 0.21 4.43
C ARG A 213 -15.73 -0.34 3.31
N ILE A 214 -14.51 0.20 3.14
CA ILE A 214 -13.55 -0.32 2.16
C ILE A 214 -13.16 -1.76 2.49
N SER A 215 -12.90 -2.05 3.76
CA SER A 215 -12.56 -3.39 4.24
C SER A 215 -13.72 -4.37 4.03
N GLU A 216 -14.95 -3.99 4.37
CA GLU A 216 -16.15 -4.77 4.13
C GLU A 216 -16.37 -5.03 2.63
N TYR A 217 -16.08 -4.06 1.76
CA TYR A 217 -16.14 -4.23 0.32
C TYR A 217 -15.16 -5.28 -0.19
N ILE A 218 -13.90 -5.24 0.30
CA ILE A 218 -12.87 -6.22 -0.01
C ILE A 218 -13.32 -7.62 0.42
N ILE A 219 -13.76 -7.76 1.68
CA ILE A 219 -14.21 -9.03 2.26
C ILE A 219 -15.40 -9.61 1.49
N LYS A 220 -16.39 -8.77 1.15
CA LYS A 220 -17.57 -9.15 0.38
C LYS A 220 -17.21 -9.69 -1.01
N ASN A 221 -16.11 -9.23 -1.60
CA ASN A 221 -15.61 -9.70 -2.89
C ASN A 221 -14.76 -10.99 -2.80
N GLY A 222 -14.60 -11.56 -1.60
CA GLY A 222 -13.92 -12.82 -1.37
C GLY A 222 -12.44 -12.70 -1.04
N PHE A 223 -11.95 -11.48 -0.80
CA PHE A 223 -10.55 -11.22 -0.47
C PHE A 223 -10.34 -11.12 1.05
N ILE A 224 -9.14 -11.45 1.49
CA ILE A 224 -8.63 -11.10 2.82
C ILE A 224 -8.06 -9.69 2.74
N VAL A 225 -8.38 -8.85 3.73
CA VAL A 225 -7.79 -7.52 3.86
C VAL A 225 -6.40 -7.68 4.48
N GLN A 226 -5.36 -7.32 3.74
CA GLN A 226 -4.02 -7.20 4.28
C GLN A 226 -3.77 -5.72 4.61
N TYR A 227 -3.90 -5.36 5.89
CA TYR A 227 -3.57 -4.02 6.34
C TYR A 227 -2.07 -3.82 6.31
N HIS A 228 -1.60 -2.96 5.40
CA HIS A 228 -0.22 -2.49 5.41
C HIS A 228 -0.22 -1.09 6.04
N ILE A 229 0.05 -1.06 7.35
CA ILE A 229 -0.13 0.15 8.15
C ILE A 229 1.22 0.66 8.63
N ASP A 230 1.67 1.74 8.00
CA ASP A 230 2.93 2.40 8.32
C ASP A 230 2.74 3.34 9.52
N ASN A 231 3.73 3.43 10.39
CA ASN A 231 3.69 4.07 11.71
C ASN A 231 2.94 3.24 12.79
N ASP A 232 2.49 3.92 13.84
CA ASP A 232 1.95 3.30 15.05
C ASP A 232 0.43 3.43 15.11
N TYR A 233 -0.26 2.29 15.16
CA TYR A 233 -1.72 2.19 15.32
C TYR A 233 -2.12 1.44 16.59
N THR A 234 -1.20 1.30 17.56
CA THR A 234 -1.41 0.49 18.78
C THR A 234 -2.69 0.89 19.53
N ASP A 235 -2.98 2.20 19.62
CA ASP A 235 -4.13 2.74 20.36
C ASP A 235 -5.49 2.54 19.67
N VAL A 236 -5.52 1.99 18.45
CA VAL A 236 -6.74 1.82 17.64
C VAL A 236 -6.91 0.39 17.12
N LEU A 237 -6.16 -0.57 17.67
CA LEU A 237 -6.23 -1.98 17.26
C LEU A 237 -7.62 -2.60 17.49
N GLU A 238 -8.36 -2.15 18.50
CA GLU A 238 -9.69 -2.66 18.85
C GLU A 238 -10.71 -2.48 17.73
N TYR A 239 -10.58 -1.42 16.91
CA TYR A 239 -11.45 -1.19 15.76
C TYR A 239 -11.48 -2.39 14.81
N PHE A 240 -10.33 -3.02 14.58
CA PHE A 240 -10.21 -4.15 13.68
C PHE A 240 -10.85 -5.43 14.22
N THR A 241 -11.23 -5.48 15.49
CA THR A 241 -12.01 -6.60 16.06
C THR A 241 -13.43 -6.66 15.50
N GLU A 242 -13.93 -5.59 14.88
CA GLU A 242 -15.24 -5.54 14.23
C GLU A 242 -15.33 -6.49 13.02
N PHE A 243 -14.21 -6.87 12.41
CA PHE A 243 -14.21 -7.76 11.25
C PHE A 243 -14.27 -9.25 11.64
N PRO A 244 -14.84 -10.11 10.79
CA PRO A 244 -14.87 -11.55 11.04
C PRO A 244 -13.47 -12.17 11.15
N LYS A 245 -13.33 -13.20 11.98
CA LYS A 245 -12.08 -13.98 12.11
C LYS A 245 -11.65 -14.55 10.76
N GLY A 246 -10.35 -14.52 10.47
CA GLY A 246 -9.76 -15.04 9.23
C GLY A 246 -10.04 -14.20 7.98
N LYS A 247 -10.54 -12.97 8.14
CA LYS A 247 -10.81 -12.05 7.02
C LYS A 247 -9.82 -10.88 6.92
N ILE A 248 -8.94 -10.74 7.90
CA ILE A 248 -7.94 -9.69 7.94
C ILE A 248 -6.58 -10.26 8.36
N MET A 249 -5.51 -9.62 7.88
CA MET A 249 -4.15 -9.81 8.35
C MET A 249 -3.44 -8.46 8.40
N PHE A 250 -2.35 -8.38 9.16
CA PHE A 250 -1.58 -7.14 9.31
C PHE A 250 -0.15 -7.31 8.86
N HIS A 251 0.36 -6.30 8.19
CA HIS A 251 1.78 -6.02 7.98
C HIS A 251 2.08 -4.71 8.71
N LEU A 252 2.78 -4.81 9.85
CA LEU A 252 2.97 -3.76 10.84
C LEU A 252 4.35 -3.10 10.73
N ASP A 253 4.41 -1.80 10.99
CA ASP A 253 5.64 -0.99 11.10
C ASP A 253 5.98 -0.65 12.57
N MET A 254 5.55 0.51 13.10
CA MET A 254 5.90 0.91 14.48
C MET A 254 4.91 0.41 15.54
N THR A 255 3.82 -0.22 15.11
CA THR A 255 2.76 -0.73 15.99
C THR A 255 3.29 -1.84 16.90
N ASP A 256 2.95 -1.80 18.20
CA ASP A 256 3.31 -2.84 19.17
C ASP A 256 2.69 -4.19 18.76
N ILE A 257 3.53 -5.11 18.29
CA ILE A 257 3.10 -6.42 17.80
C ILE A 257 2.61 -7.34 18.92
N PHE A 258 3.09 -7.17 20.15
CA PHE A 258 2.62 -7.94 21.30
C PHE A 258 1.22 -7.50 21.71
N LYS A 259 0.97 -6.19 21.72
CA LYS A 259 -0.37 -5.65 21.95
C LYS A 259 -1.33 -6.02 20.82
N ALA A 260 -0.86 -5.97 19.57
CA ALA A 260 -1.61 -6.50 18.43
C ALA A 260 -1.95 -7.99 18.61
N LYS A 261 -1.01 -8.81 19.11
CA LYS A 261 -1.28 -10.22 19.40
C LYS A 261 -2.29 -10.42 20.52
N GLU A 262 -2.24 -9.61 21.56
CA GLU A 262 -3.21 -9.63 22.67
C GLU A 262 -4.64 -9.35 22.17
N ILE A 263 -4.81 -8.31 21.35
CA ILE A 263 -6.13 -7.83 20.90
C ILE A 263 -6.68 -8.65 19.71
N LEU A 264 -5.82 -8.98 18.74
CA LEU A 264 -6.23 -9.53 17.43
C LEU A 264 -5.77 -10.97 17.19
N GLY A 265 -4.99 -11.55 18.11
CA GLY A 265 -4.28 -12.80 17.89
C GLY A 265 -5.12 -14.06 17.70
N ASP A 266 -6.42 -14.01 18.04
CA ASP A 266 -7.40 -15.08 17.80
C ASP A 266 -8.30 -14.83 16.58
N ARG A 267 -8.01 -13.76 15.80
CA ARG A 267 -8.80 -13.29 14.65
C ARG A 267 -7.98 -13.07 13.39
N ALA A 268 -6.75 -12.56 13.53
CA ALA A 268 -5.92 -12.09 12.44
C ALA A 268 -4.50 -12.64 12.52
N CYS A 269 -3.87 -12.83 11.36
CA CYS A 269 -2.43 -13.04 11.29
C CYS A 269 -1.70 -11.70 11.39
N LEU A 270 -0.52 -11.70 12.00
CA LEU A 270 0.35 -10.54 12.15
C LEU A 270 1.68 -10.82 11.47
N MET A 271 2.18 -9.86 10.70
CA MET A 271 3.46 -9.88 9.99
C MET A 271 4.20 -8.58 10.32
N GLY A 272 5.53 -8.66 10.46
CA GLY A 272 6.37 -7.58 10.92
C GLY A 272 6.94 -7.88 12.32
N ASN A 273 7.43 -6.91 13.05
CA ASN A 273 7.58 -5.50 12.67
C ASN A 273 9.04 -5.04 12.86
N VAL A 274 9.97 -5.92 12.48
CA VAL A 274 11.41 -5.71 12.58
C VAL A 274 11.83 -4.43 11.83
N PRO A 275 12.52 -3.47 12.51
CA PRO A 275 12.98 -2.25 11.88
C PRO A 275 13.94 -2.52 10.71
N PRO A 276 13.69 -1.95 9.51
CA PRO A 276 14.51 -2.20 8.32
C PRO A 276 15.95 -1.69 8.46
N GLN A 277 16.20 -0.74 9.36
CA GLN A 277 17.55 -0.23 9.64
C GLN A 277 18.41 -1.32 10.31
N ILE A 278 17.81 -2.19 11.12
CA ILE A 278 18.51 -3.30 11.78
C ILE A 278 18.82 -4.38 10.76
N THR A 279 17.86 -4.80 9.93
CA THR A 279 18.11 -5.83 8.90
C THR A 279 19.02 -5.34 7.77
N GLY A 280 19.01 -4.03 7.46
CA GLY A 280 19.82 -3.45 6.40
C GLY A 280 21.24 -3.03 6.81
N ARG A 281 21.48 -2.73 8.08
CA ARG A 281 22.78 -2.18 8.56
C ARG A 281 23.30 -2.82 9.85
N GLY A 282 22.49 -3.60 10.55
CA GLY A 282 22.86 -4.28 11.78
C GLY A 282 23.72 -5.52 11.51
N THR A 283 24.28 -6.04 12.60
CA THR A 283 24.96 -7.33 12.64
C THR A 283 23.95 -8.47 12.81
N PRO A 284 24.33 -9.74 12.53
CA PRO A 284 23.48 -10.89 12.86
C PRO A 284 23.05 -10.90 14.33
N HIS A 285 23.92 -10.47 15.24
CA HIS A 285 23.60 -10.35 16.66
C HIS A 285 22.53 -9.28 16.93
N ASP A 286 22.58 -8.13 16.24
CA ASP A 286 21.53 -7.12 16.38
C ASP A 286 20.17 -7.64 15.92
N VAL A 287 20.15 -8.48 14.88
CA VAL A 287 18.93 -9.11 14.36
C VAL A 287 18.39 -10.18 15.31
N GLU A 288 19.27 -11.03 15.86
CA GLU A 288 18.87 -12.09 16.81
C GLU A 288 18.29 -11.53 18.13
N ASN A 289 18.67 -10.32 18.51
CA ASN A 289 18.24 -9.68 19.76
C ASN A 289 17.18 -8.59 19.56
N ILE A 290 16.46 -8.61 18.43
CA ILE A 290 15.27 -7.76 18.27
C ILE A 290 14.22 -8.26 19.27
N ALA A 291 13.83 -7.38 20.20
CA ALA A 291 12.80 -7.62 21.20
C ALA A 291 11.40 -7.48 20.60
#